data_AF-A0A2H8TDZ9-F1
#
_entry.id   AF-A0A2H8TDZ9-F1
#
_cell.length_a   1.000
_cell.length_b   1.000
_cell.length_c   1.000
_cell.angle_alpha   90.00
_cell.angle_beta   90.00
_cell.angle_gamma   90.00
#
_symmetry.space_group_name_H-M   'P 1'
#
loop_
_entity.id
_entity.type
_entity.pdbx_description
1 polymer ?
#
loop_
_entity_poly.entity_id
_entity_poly.type
_entity_poly.pdbx_seq_one_letter_code
_entity_poly.pdbx_strand_id
1 'polypeptide(L)'
;MSVRHVLKQFADNDSKLFKSLKVRFSKPVIPGQTLCTSMWREGNRIHFKTTVSETNDTVLSGAYMELHEIRLPAKPHVVLCSGKVEELPSDAVFHGMKERIESNPSLLKSINGVFVYHITKSGQVTSTWTADLKTGKIYRGEPEKGIKAE
;
A
#
# COMPACT_ATOMS: atom_id res chain seq x y z
N MET A 1 -11.02 15.12 7.66
CA MET A 1 -10.23 14.37 6.66
C MET A 1 -10.19 12.88 6.96
N SER A 2 -9.69 12.44 8.11
CA SER A 2 -9.57 10.99 8.42
C SER A 2 -10.89 10.23 8.38
N VAL A 3 -11.96 10.75 9.00
CA VAL A 3 -13.31 10.14 8.96
C VAL A 3 -13.81 9.99 7.53
N ARG A 4 -13.59 11.01 6.70
CA ARG A 4 -13.98 10.99 5.28
C ARG A 4 -13.24 9.90 4.52
N HIS A 5 -11.95 9.68 4.81
CA HIS A 5 -11.20 8.56 4.21
C HIS A 5 -11.80 7.21 4.59
N VAL A 6 -12.16 7.03 5.86
CA VAL A 6 -12.78 5.78 6.32
C VAL A 6 -14.15 5.57 5.67
N LEU A 7 -15.00 6.60 5.59
CA LEU A 7 -16.32 6.50 4.94
C LEU A 7 -16.21 6.24 3.44
N LYS A 8 -15.26 6.87 2.75
CA LYS A 8 -15.01 6.60 1.33
C LYS A 8 -14.58 5.16 1.09
N GLN A 9 -13.76 4.59 1.99
CA GLN A 9 -13.19 3.26 1.83
C GLN A 9 -14.12 2.13 2.31
N PHE A 10 -14.95 2.36 3.32
CA PHE A 10 -15.74 1.31 3.98
C PHE A 10 -17.25 1.55 3.99
N ALA A 11 -17.73 2.68 3.47
CA ALA A 11 -19.15 3.02 3.44
C ALA A 11 -19.62 3.67 2.12
N ASP A 12 -18.80 3.71 1.07
CA ASP A 12 -19.09 4.39 -0.21
C ASP A 12 -19.60 5.85 -0.04
N ASN A 13 -19.09 6.55 0.98
CA ASN A 13 -19.57 7.87 1.43
C ASN A 13 -21.03 7.94 1.92
N ASP A 14 -21.68 6.82 2.21
CA ASP A 14 -23.00 6.82 2.85
C ASP A 14 -22.87 7.15 4.35
N SER A 15 -23.47 8.27 4.76
CA SER A 15 -23.48 8.73 6.15
C SER A 15 -24.39 7.90 7.04
N LYS A 16 -25.35 7.15 6.49
CA LYS A 16 -26.31 6.34 7.27
C LYS A 16 -25.65 5.14 7.95
N LEU A 17 -24.52 4.69 7.42
CA LEU A 17 -23.77 3.56 7.95
C LEU A 17 -22.89 3.95 9.13
N PHE A 18 -22.66 5.25 9.35
CA PHE A 18 -21.86 5.74 10.46
C PHE A 18 -22.60 5.57 11.80
N LYS A 19 -22.01 4.80 12.72
CA LYS A 19 -22.59 4.55 14.05
C LYS A 19 -21.92 5.39 15.13
N SER A 20 -20.60 5.26 15.29
CA SER A 20 -19.86 5.99 16.32
C SER A 20 -18.40 6.22 15.95
N LEU A 21 -17.79 7.23 16.54
CA LEU A 21 -16.39 7.60 16.35
C LEU A 21 -15.76 7.93 17.69
N LYS A 22 -14.60 7.35 17.96
CA LYS A 22 -13.71 7.75 19.05
C LYS A 22 -12.35 8.09 18.49
N VAL A 23 -11.77 9.20 18.96
CA VAL A 23 -10.46 9.66 18.53
C VAL A 23 -9.76 10.42 19.65
N ARG A 24 -8.43 10.31 19.71
CA ARG A 24 -7.59 11.15 20.57
C ARG A 24 -6.70 12.05 19.73
N PHE A 25 -6.83 13.35 19.93
CA PHE A 25 -5.90 14.35 19.39
C PHE A 25 -4.63 14.32 20.23
N SER A 26 -3.49 14.08 19.56
CA SER A 26 -2.19 13.90 20.21
C SER A 26 -1.26 15.08 19.97
N LYS A 27 -1.30 15.66 18.76
CA LYS A 27 -0.44 16.77 18.33
C LYS A 27 -1.21 17.75 17.42
N PRO A 28 -0.84 19.03 17.36
CA PRO A 28 -1.40 20.00 16.41
C PRO A 28 -0.96 19.70 14.97
N VAL A 29 -1.71 20.22 14.00
CA VAL A 29 -1.40 20.14 12.56
C VAL A 29 -1.31 21.56 12.01
N ILE A 30 -0.29 21.81 11.20
CA ILE A 30 -0.10 23.09 10.51
C ILE A 30 -0.85 23.03 9.16
N PRO A 31 -1.64 24.06 8.80
CA PRO A 31 -2.28 24.12 7.49
C PRO A 31 -1.27 23.93 6.35
N GLY A 32 -1.62 23.11 5.36
CA GLY A 32 -0.74 22.74 4.24
C GLY A 32 0.02 21.43 4.43
N GLN A 33 0.06 20.87 5.65
CA GLN A 33 0.64 19.55 5.90
C GLN A 33 -0.23 18.42 5.34
N THR A 34 0.42 17.35 4.91
CA THR A 34 -0.22 16.17 4.33
C THR A 34 -0.55 15.16 5.42
N LEU A 35 -1.84 14.85 5.59
CA LEU A 35 -2.29 13.85 6.55
C LEU A 35 -2.42 12.47 5.90
N CYS A 36 -1.62 11.51 6.35
CA CYS A 36 -1.75 10.11 6.02
C CYS A 36 -2.68 9.41 7.01
N THR A 37 -3.67 8.66 6.52
CA THR A 37 -4.59 7.88 7.37
C THR A 37 -4.36 6.39 7.15
N SER A 38 -3.78 5.72 8.13
CA SER A 38 -3.66 4.26 8.16
C SER A 38 -4.91 3.67 8.78
N MET A 39 -5.51 2.67 8.13
CA MET A 39 -6.79 2.08 8.53
C MET A 39 -6.64 0.56 8.64
N TRP A 40 -7.19 -0.01 9.71
CA TRP A 40 -7.24 -1.45 9.98
C TRP A 40 -8.68 -1.84 10.28
N ARG A 41 -9.13 -2.95 9.69
CA ARG A 41 -10.51 -3.42 9.83
C ARG A 41 -10.57 -4.56 10.84
N GLU A 42 -11.46 -4.42 11.82
CA GLU A 42 -11.83 -5.46 12.78
C GLU A 42 -13.36 -5.63 12.79
N GLY A 43 -13.87 -6.56 11.98
CA GLY A 43 -15.32 -6.74 11.82
C GLY A 43 -15.98 -5.46 11.29
N ASN A 44 -16.89 -4.89 12.08
CA ASN A 44 -17.60 -3.62 11.82
C ASN A 44 -16.93 -2.39 12.46
N ARG A 45 -15.79 -2.58 13.13
CA ARG A 45 -15.00 -1.51 13.74
C ARG A 45 -13.74 -1.28 12.92
N ILE A 46 -13.55 -0.04 12.48
CA ILE A 46 -12.38 0.38 11.74
C ILE A 46 -11.46 1.17 12.67
N HIS A 47 -10.33 0.59 13.01
CA HIS A 47 -9.25 1.28 13.71
C HIS A 47 -8.51 2.15 12.71
N PHE A 48 -8.16 3.37 13.10
CA PHE A 48 -7.33 4.21 12.24
C PHE A 48 -6.37 5.08 13.04
N LYS A 49 -5.30 5.46 12.37
CA LYS A 49 -4.26 6.36 12.88
C LYS A 49 -4.01 7.41 11.82
N THR A 50 -3.79 8.65 12.24
CA THR A 50 -3.42 9.73 11.30
C THR A 50 -2.06 10.28 11.65
N THR A 51 -1.16 10.27 10.67
CA THR A 51 0.19 10.83 10.76
C THR A 51 0.36 11.99 9.78
N VAL A 52 1.27 12.91 10.10
CA VAL A 52 1.76 13.90 9.14
C VAL A 52 2.82 13.24 8.26
N SER A 53 2.71 13.33 6.94
CA SER A 53 3.64 12.68 6.02
C SER A 53 5.04 13.28 6.08
N GLU A 54 5.12 14.58 6.34
CA GLU A 54 6.36 15.35 6.35
C GLU A 54 7.20 15.09 7.62
N THR A 55 6.56 15.01 8.78
CA THR A 55 7.23 14.84 10.08
C THR A 55 7.10 13.44 10.66
N ASN A 56 6.26 12.58 10.08
CA ASN A 56 5.85 11.27 10.61
C ASN A 56 5.20 11.33 12.01
N ASP A 57 4.78 12.52 12.44
CA ASP A 57 4.14 12.71 13.73
C ASP A 57 2.73 12.14 13.75
N THR A 58 2.39 11.43 14.82
CA THR A 58 1.03 10.95 15.05
C THR A 58 0.16 12.08 15.58
N VAL A 59 -0.82 12.48 14.77
CA VAL A 59 -1.80 13.53 15.10
C VAL A 59 -3.00 12.92 15.79
N LEU A 60 -3.53 11.83 15.22
CA LEU A 60 -4.68 11.10 15.76
C LEU A 60 -4.20 9.73 16.21
N SER A 61 -4.35 9.46 17.51
CA SER A 61 -4.03 8.17 18.12
C SER A 61 -5.28 7.53 18.72
N GLY A 62 -5.22 6.20 18.93
CA GLY A 62 -6.28 5.44 19.58
C GLY A 62 -7.67 5.63 18.94
N ALA A 63 -7.72 5.86 17.63
CA ALA A 63 -8.96 6.19 16.95
C ALA A 63 -9.62 4.94 16.37
N TYR A 64 -10.94 4.89 16.50
CA TYR A 64 -11.75 3.88 15.83
C TYR A 64 -13.11 4.45 15.42
N MET A 65 -13.68 3.87 14.38
CA MET A 65 -14.99 4.20 13.86
C MET A 65 -15.81 2.92 13.75
N GLU A 66 -17.01 2.90 14.31
CA GLU A 66 -17.93 1.78 14.21
C GLU A 66 -18.96 2.08 13.11
N LEU A 67 -19.19 1.10 12.25
CA LEU A 67 -20.16 1.15 11.16
C LEU A 67 -21.31 0.18 11.44
N HIS A 68 -22.52 0.52 11.01
CA HIS A 68 -23.66 -0.41 11.04
C HIS A 68 -23.44 -1.59 10.10
N GLU A 69 -22.97 -1.30 8.89
CA GLU A 69 -22.63 -2.26 7.86
C GLU A 69 -21.42 -1.72 7.09
N ILE A 70 -20.56 -2.62 6.58
CA ILE A 70 -19.42 -2.24 5.74
C ILE A 70 -19.80 -2.46 4.29
N ARG A 71 -19.66 -1.41 3.48
CA ARG A 71 -19.78 -1.45 2.04
C ARG A 71 -18.44 -1.08 1.41
N LEU A 72 -17.79 -2.08 0.82
CA LEU A 72 -16.54 -1.87 0.10
C LEU A 72 -16.86 -1.28 -1.28
N PRO A 73 -16.17 -0.21 -1.70
CA PRO A 73 -16.40 0.38 -3.00
C PRO A 73 -15.96 -0.58 -4.12
N ALA A 74 -16.72 -0.61 -5.22
CA ALA A 74 -16.42 -1.45 -6.38
C ALA A 74 -15.07 -1.12 -7.06
N LYS A 75 -14.54 0.08 -6.81
CA LYS A 75 -13.18 0.49 -7.19
C LYS A 75 -12.44 0.93 -5.93
N PRO A 76 -11.40 0.20 -5.48
CA PRO A 76 -10.64 0.60 -4.31
C PRO A 76 -9.85 1.87 -4.65
N HIS A 77 -10.27 3.02 -4.12
CA HIS A 77 -9.54 4.28 -4.25
C HIS A 77 -8.44 4.34 -3.20
N VAL A 78 -7.45 3.44 -3.32
CA VAL A 78 -6.29 3.42 -2.42
C VAL A 78 -5.32 4.48 -2.90
N VAL A 79 -5.35 5.67 -2.28
CA VAL A 79 -4.18 6.54 -2.31
C VAL A 79 -3.28 6.04 -1.19
N LEU A 80 -2.30 5.21 -1.56
CA LEU A 80 -1.28 4.74 -0.64
C LEU A 80 -0.42 5.92 -0.21
N CYS A 81 -0.76 6.52 0.94
CA CYS A 81 0.14 7.46 1.63
C CYS A 81 1.14 6.72 2.54
N SER A 82 1.42 5.43 2.25
CA SER A 82 2.43 4.67 2.97
C SER A 82 3.79 5.30 2.68
N GLY A 83 4.41 5.78 3.76
CA GLY A 83 5.63 6.58 3.73
C GLY A 83 6.69 5.98 2.81
N LYS A 84 7.36 6.85 2.05
CA LYS A 84 8.49 6.51 1.18
C LYS A 84 8.39 5.09 0.59
N VAL A 85 7.36 4.82 -0.21
CA VAL A 85 7.71 4.10 -1.44
C VAL A 85 8.45 5.17 -2.24
N GLU A 86 9.77 5.29 -2.01
CA GLU A 86 10.59 6.02 -2.97
C GLU A 86 10.32 5.31 -4.29
N GLU A 87 9.67 6.01 -5.22
CA GLU A 87 9.70 5.63 -6.63
C GLU A 87 11.17 5.68 -7.00
N LEU A 88 11.79 4.51 -6.98
CA LEU A 88 13.17 4.36 -7.37
C LEU A 88 13.15 4.32 -8.90
N PRO A 89 14.14 4.91 -9.60
CA PRO A 89 14.26 4.74 -11.04
C PRO A 89 14.24 3.26 -11.49
N SER A 90 14.63 2.34 -10.60
CA SER A 90 14.51 0.89 -10.81
C SER A 90 13.08 0.41 -11.05
N ASP A 91 12.06 1.10 -10.52
CA ASP A 91 10.65 0.71 -10.72
C ASP A 91 10.27 0.75 -12.20
N ALA A 92 10.69 1.80 -12.92
CA ALA A 92 10.46 1.90 -14.37
C ALA A 92 11.10 0.73 -15.14
N VAL A 93 12.26 0.24 -14.69
CA VAL A 93 12.93 -0.92 -15.30
C VAL A 93 12.09 -2.19 -15.11
N PHE A 94 11.58 -2.43 -13.90
CA PHE A 94 10.74 -3.61 -13.62
C PHE A 94 9.38 -3.53 -14.32
N HIS A 95 8.84 -2.32 -14.52
CA HIS A 95 7.66 -2.12 -15.36
C HIS A 95 7.93 -2.44 -16.83
N GLY A 96 9.04 -1.94 -17.40
CA GLY A 96 9.43 -2.27 -18.77
C GLY A 96 9.68 -3.78 -18.97
N MET A 97 10.23 -4.46 -17.95
CA MET A 97 10.38 -5.92 -18.00
C MET A 97 9.02 -6.64 -18.07
N LYS A 98 7.99 -6.16 -17.35
CA LYS A 98 6.63 -6.74 -17.44
C LYS A 98 6.09 -6.65 -18.86
N GLU A 99 6.14 -5.45 -19.44
CA GLU A 99 5.66 -5.20 -20.81
C GLU A 99 6.40 -6.08 -21.82
N ARG A 100 7.71 -6.27 -21.64
CA ARG A 100 8.53 -7.08 -22.55
C ARG A 100 8.21 -8.57 -22.47
N ILE A 101 7.92 -9.08 -21.27
CA ILE A 101 7.49 -10.47 -21.03
C ILE A 101 6.11 -10.71 -21.64
N GLU A 102 5.17 -9.80 -21.40
CA GLU A 102 3.82 -9.85 -21.97
C GLU A 102 3.87 -9.84 -23.51
N SER A 103 4.74 -9.01 -24.09
CA SER A 103 4.91 -8.90 -25.53
C SER A 103 5.66 -10.07 -26.16
N ASN A 104 6.45 -10.83 -25.39
CA ASN A 104 7.24 -11.97 -25.92
C ASN A 104 7.21 -13.19 -24.97
N PRO A 105 6.11 -13.95 -24.95
CA PRO A 105 5.96 -15.12 -24.09
C PRO A 105 6.98 -16.25 -24.37
N SER A 106 7.61 -16.26 -25.55
CA SER A 106 8.63 -17.24 -25.92
C SER A 106 9.89 -17.18 -25.06
N LEU A 107 10.23 -16.01 -24.52
CA LEU A 107 11.42 -15.79 -23.68
C LEU A 107 11.35 -16.47 -22.31
N LEU A 108 10.13 -16.71 -21.80
CA LEU A 108 9.92 -17.38 -20.51
C LEU A 108 10.44 -18.81 -20.53
N LYS A 109 10.28 -19.50 -21.66
CA LYS A 109 10.72 -20.90 -21.82
C LYS A 109 12.23 -21.05 -21.86
N SER A 110 12.96 -20.05 -22.38
CA SER A 110 14.42 -20.10 -22.47
C SER A 110 15.11 -19.78 -21.14
N ILE A 111 14.50 -18.92 -20.31
CA ILE A 111 15.12 -18.47 -19.06
C ILE A 111 14.74 -19.38 -17.88
N ASN A 112 13.45 -19.77 -17.76
CA ASN A 112 12.92 -20.71 -16.76
C ASN A 112 13.49 -20.54 -15.33
N GLY A 113 13.69 -19.29 -14.90
CA GLY A 113 14.37 -18.94 -13.66
C GLY A 113 13.55 -17.95 -12.82
N VAL A 114 13.90 -17.84 -11.53
CA VAL A 114 13.34 -16.85 -10.61
C VAL A 114 14.49 -16.04 -10.04
N PHE A 115 14.47 -14.73 -10.28
CA PHE A 115 15.53 -13.82 -9.86
C PHE A 115 15.03 -12.87 -8.78
N VAL A 116 15.84 -12.67 -7.74
CA VAL A 116 15.58 -11.71 -6.67
C VAL A 116 16.58 -10.57 -6.76
N TYR A 117 16.06 -9.35 -6.85
CA TYR A 117 16.84 -8.12 -6.94
C TYR A 117 16.74 -7.36 -5.63
N HIS A 118 17.85 -7.23 -4.93
CA HIS A 118 17.99 -6.31 -3.79
C HIS A 118 18.47 -4.95 -4.31
N ILE A 119 17.58 -3.98 -4.33
CA ILE A 119 17.88 -2.62 -4.77
C ILE A 119 18.50 -1.87 -3.60
N THR A 120 19.76 -1.45 -3.76
CA THR A 120 20.49 -0.68 -2.76
C THR A 120 20.54 0.80 -3.12
N LYS A 121 20.30 1.67 -2.15
CA LYS A 121 20.58 3.12 -2.24
C LYS A 121 21.60 3.47 -1.18
N SER A 122 22.74 4.02 -1.58
CA SER A 122 23.86 4.35 -0.67
C SER A 122 24.34 3.17 0.17
N GLY A 123 24.35 1.96 -0.41
CA GLY A 123 24.82 0.73 0.26
C GLY A 123 23.80 0.04 1.17
N GLN A 124 22.60 0.61 1.37
CA GLN A 124 21.53 -0.01 2.15
C GLN A 124 20.43 -0.53 1.21
N VAL A 125 19.96 -1.75 1.43
CA VAL A 125 18.84 -2.33 0.67
C VAL A 125 17.55 -1.55 0.99
N THR A 126 17.00 -0.87 -0.02
CA THR A 126 15.81 -0.03 0.09
C THR A 126 14.57 -0.68 -0.52
N SER A 127 14.73 -1.62 -1.45
CA SER A 127 13.62 -2.37 -2.03
C SER A 127 14.07 -3.75 -2.47
N THR A 128 13.15 -4.71 -2.48
CA THR A 128 13.37 -6.04 -3.04
C THR A 128 12.32 -6.31 -4.11
N TRP A 129 12.76 -6.81 -5.25
CA TRP A 129 11.91 -7.17 -6.38
C TRP A 129 12.16 -8.64 -6.75
N THR A 130 11.10 -9.36 -7.07
CA THR A 130 11.17 -10.73 -7.59
C THR A 130 10.68 -10.76 -9.02
N ALA A 131 11.51 -11.29 -9.92
CA ALA A 131 11.14 -11.61 -11.30
C ALA A 131 11.03 -13.13 -11.45
N ASP A 132 9.80 -13.63 -11.39
CA ASP A 132 9.47 -15.02 -11.64
C ASP A 132 9.19 -15.22 -13.14
N LEU A 133 10.22 -15.64 -13.87
CA LEU A 133 10.13 -15.91 -15.29
C LEU A 133 9.59 -17.32 -15.59
N LYS A 134 9.30 -18.13 -14.57
CA LYS A 134 8.55 -19.38 -14.74
C LYS A 134 7.07 -19.10 -14.89
N THR A 135 6.54 -18.20 -14.07
CA THR A 135 5.12 -17.80 -14.13
C THR A 135 4.88 -16.53 -14.94
N GLY A 136 5.94 -15.84 -15.37
CA GLY A 136 5.87 -14.59 -16.14
C GLY A 136 5.44 -13.40 -15.29
N LYS A 137 5.70 -13.44 -13.97
CA LYS A 137 5.28 -12.42 -13.02
C LYS A 137 6.47 -11.66 -12.45
N ILE A 138 6.35 -10.34 -12.39
CA ILE A 138 7.31 -9.46 -11.71
C ILE A 138 6.57 -8.70 -10.61
N TYR A 139 7.07 -8.73 -9.38
CA TYR A 139 6.42 -8.08 -8.24
C TYR A 139 7.44 -7.59 -7.20
N ARG A 140 7.01 -6.62 -6.38
CA ARG A 140 7.80 -6.17 -5.22
C ARG A 140 7.65 -7.15 -4.08
N GLY A 141 8.77 -7.51 -3.45
CA GLY A 141 8.83 -8.42 -2.32
C GLY A 141 9.74 -9.62 -2.54
N GLU A 142 9.87 -10.41 -1.49
CA GLU A 142 10.52 -11.73 -1.52
C GLU A 142 9.72 -12.73 -2.36
N PRO A 143 10.38 -13.77 -2.90
CA PRO A 143 9.71 -14.81 -3.67
C PRO A 143 8.63 -15.51 -2.85
N GLU A 144 7.50 -15.81 -3.48
CA GLU A 144 6.41 -16.57 -2.86
C GLU A 144 6.92 -17.89 -2.26
N LYS A 145 6.39 -18.25 -1.08
CA LYS A 145 6.85 -19.40 -0.27
C LYS A 145 6.88 -20.68 -1.11
N GLY A 146 8.06 -21.27 -1.27
CA GLY A 146 8.28 -22.52 -2.01
C GLY A 146 9.03 -22.35 -3.33
N ILE A 147 9.29 -21.11 -3.76
CA ILE A 147 10.08 -20.82 -4.96
C ILE A 147 11.54 -20.57 -4.52
N LYS A 148 12.47 -21.44 -4.97
CA LYS A 148 13.91 -21.20 -4.83
C LYS A 148 14.32 -20.15 -5.86
N ALA A 149 14.81 -19.01 -5.39
CA ALA A 149 15.50 -18.04 -6.22
C ALA A 149 16.92 -18.55 -6.52
N GLU A 150 17.39 -18.31 -7.75
CA GLU A 150 18.79 -18.53 -8.14
C GLU A 150 19.62 -17.27 -7.92
#